data_AF-A0A077RV92-F1
#
_entry.id   AF-A0A077RV92-F1
#
_cell.length_a   1.000
_cell.length_b   1.000
_cell.length_c   1.000
_cell.angle_alpha   90.00
_cell.angle_beta   90.00
_cell.angle_gamma   90.00
#
_symmetry.space_group_name_H-M   'P 1'
#
loop_
_entity.id
_entity.type
_entity.pdbx_description
1 polymer ?
#
loop_
_entity_poly.entity_id
_entity_poly.type
_entity_poly.pdbx_seq_one_letter_code
_entity_poly.pdbx_strand_id
1 'polypeptide(L)'
;MSYESRAICKYACRKNKPELLKEGDIKESAMVDVWLEVEAHQYTAALSPILFECLIHPMLGGATDQKVIDDNLVKIKNVLAVYEAHLSKSKYLAGDFLSLADLNHVSVTLCLAATPYASLFDAYPHPFGQVPALQDGDLYVFESRAICKYACRKNKPELLKEGDIKESAMVDVWLEVEAHQYTAALSPILFECLIHPMLGGATDQKVIDDNLVKIKNVLAVYEAHLSKSKYLAGDFLSLADLNHVSVTLCLAATPYASLFDAYPHVKAWWTDLLARPSVQKVAALMKP
;
A
#
# COMPACT_ATOMS: atom_id res chain seq x y z
N MET A 1 10.95 -10.35 -5.87
CA MET A 1 9.70 -11.13 -5.73
C MET A 1 8.56 -10.21 -6.13
N SER A 2 7.81 -10.50 -7.20
CA SER A 2 6.82 -9.56 -7.78
C SER A 2 5.50 -9.55 -7.00
N TYR A 3 4.80 -8.41 -7.03
CA TYR A 3 3.54 -8.06 -6.32
C TYR A 3 2.39 -9.07 -6.48
N GLU A 4 2.38 -9.84 -7.58
CA GLU A 4 1.45 -10.93 -7.81
C GLU A 4 1.57 -12.03 -6.74
N SER A 5 2.75 -12.19 -6.12
CA SER A 5 2.97 -13.22 -5.11
C SER A 5 2.11 -13.07 -3.87
N ARG A 6 1.76 -11.84 -3.42
CA ARG A 6 1.03 -11.66 -2.15
C ARG A 6 -0.45 -12.01 -2.25
N ALA A 7 -1.14 -11.57 -3.29
CA ALA A 7 -2.52 -11.99 -3.57
C ALA A 7 -2.57 -13.51 -3.81
N ILE A 8 -1.59 -14.06 -4.53
CA ILE A 8 -1.43 -15.51 -4.72
C ILE A 8 -1.16 -16.22 -3.38
N CYS A 9 -0.33 -15.66 -2.49
CA CYS A 9 -0.02 -16.22 -1.18
C CYS A 9 -1.23 -16.17 -0.24
N LYS A 10 -1.99 -15.07 -0.22
CA LYS A 10 -3.26 -14.99 0.52
C LYS A 10 -4.27 -16.00 -0.02
N TYR A 11 -4.44 -16.07 -1.34
CA TYR A 11 -5.30 -17.06 -1.98
C TYR A 11 -4.88 -18.50 -1.66
N ALA A 12 -3.59 -18.81 -1.78
CA ALA A 12 -3.03 -20.10 -1.44
C ALA A 12 -3.17 -20.41 0.05
N CYS A 13 -3.05 -19.41 0.94
CA CYS A 13 -3.34 -19.58 2.37
C CYS A 13 -4.82 -19.83 2.61
N ARG A 14 -5.74 -19.02 2.09
CA ARG A 14 -7.20 -19.27 2.21
C ARG A 14 -7.56 -20.70 1.78
N LYS A 15 -6.91 -21.21 0.72
CA LYS A 15 -7.15 -22.55 0.20
C LYS A 15 -6.53 -23.67 1.05
N ASN A 16 -5.31 -23.50 1.53
CA ASN A 16 -4.53 -24.61 2.10
C ASN A 16 -4.31 -24.50 3.61
N LYS A 17 -4.27 -23.28 4.15
CA LYS A 17 -4.01 -22.94 5.56
C LYS A 17 -4.71 -21.63 5.96
N PRO A 18 -6.06 -21.58 5.92
CA PRO A 18 -6.82 -20.35 6.18
C PRO A 18 -6.58 -19.80 7.59
N GLU A 19 -6.21 -20.66 8.54
CA GLU A 19 -5.85 -20.29 9.91
C GLU A 19 -4.66 -19.33 10.01
N LEU A 20 -3.81 -19.23 8.98
CA LEU A 20 -2.66 -18.32 8.97
C LEU A 20 -3.04 -16.86 8.67
N LEU A 21 -4.23 -16.62 8.12
CA LEU A 21 -4.72 -15.27 7.83
C LEU A 21 -5.55 -14.69 8.98
N LYS A 22 -5.94 -15.55 9.93
CA LYS A 22 -6.70 -15.19 11.12
C LYS A 22 -8.00 -14.44 10.84
N GLU A 23 -8.60 -14.66 9.67
CA GLU A 23 -9.82 -13.95 9.23
C GLU A 23 -11.03 -14.19 10.15
N GLY A 24 -10.97 -15.19 11.04
CA GLY A 24 -11.97 -15.41 12.09
C GLY A 24 -11.83 -14.53 13.35
N ASP A 25 -10.72 -13.81 13.52
CA ASP A 25 -10.50 -12.85 14.60
C ASP A 25 -10.02 -11.51 14.02
N ILE A 26 -10.84 -10.48 14.21
CA ILE A 26 -10.63 -9.16 13.61
C ILE A 26 -9.31 -8.52 14.07
N LYS A 27 -8.90 -8.72 15.33
CA LYS A 27 -7.67 -8.13 15.88
C LYS A 27 -6.45 -8.85 15.31
N GLU A 28 -6.49 -10.17 15.32
CA GLU A 28 -5.41 -10.99 14.81
C GLU A 28 -5.22 -10.79 13.29
N SER A 29 -6.30 -10.78 12.51
CA SER A 29 -6.26 -10.54 11.06
C SER A 29 -5.70 -9.16 10.70
N ALA A 30 -6.06 -8.11 11.45
CA ALA A 30 -5.53 -6.77 11.23
C ALA A 30 -4.00 -6.73 11.44
N MET A 31 -3.48 -7.47 12.42
CA MET A 31 -2.04 -7.55 12.66
C MET A 31 -1.32 -8.29 11.52
N VAL A 32 -1.91 -9.36 10.98
CA VAL A 32 -1.40 -10.06 9.79
C VAL A 32 -1.30 -9.09 8.61
N ASP A 33 -2.34 -8.29 8.36
CA ASP A 33 -2.34 -7.31 7.27
C ASP A 33 -1.24 -6.24 7.46
N VAL A 34 -1.11 -5.66 8.66
CA VAL A 34 -0.07 -4.65 8.96
C VAL A 34 1.32 -5.16 8.58
N TRP A 35 1.68 -6.38 8.99
CA TRP A 35 3.02 -6.89 8.74
C TRP A 35 3.26 -7.32 7.29
N LEU A 36 2.19 -7.68 6.55
CA LEU A 36 2.28 -7.85 5.11
C LEU A 36 2.54 -6.51 4.39
N GLU A 37 1.94 -5.41 4.85
CA GLU A 37 2.21 -4.08 4.31
C GLU A 37 3.63 -3.60 4.65
N VAL A 38 4.11 -3.85 5.88
CA VAL A 38 5.48 -3.51 6.26
C VAL A 38 6.50 -4.31 5.44
N GLU A 39 6.26 -5.60 5.24
CA GLU A 39 7.08 -6.43 4.35
C GLU A 39 7.10 -5.86 2.93
N ALA A 40 5.94 -5.49 2.40
CA ALA A 40 5.80 -4.95 1.06
C ALA A 40 6.56 -3.64 0.84
N HIS A 41 6.26 -2.66 1.68
CA HIS A 41 6.55 -1.25 1.42
C HIS A 41 7.83 -0.77 2.08
N GLN A 42 8.27 -1.46 3.13
CA GLN A 42 9.47 -1.09 3.85
C GLN A 42 10.57 -2.09 3.53
N TYR A 43 10.33 -3.38 3.77
CA TYR A 43 11.35 -4.40 3.65
C TYR A 43 11.71 -4.70 2.18
N THR A 44 10.74 -5.16 1.39
CA THR A 44 10.96 -5.54 0.00
C THR A 44 11.32 -4.34 -0.87
N ALA A 45 10.74 -3.17 -0.59
CA ALA A 45 11.12 -1.93 -1.27
C ALA A 45 12.60 -1.55 -1.06
N ALA A 46 13.15 -1.82 0.14
CA ALA A 46 14.55 -1.58 0.42
C ALA A 46 15.46 -2.72 -0.05
N LEU A 47 15.00 -3.97 -0.03
CA LEU A 47 15.77 -5.14 -0.48
C LEU A 47 15.88 -5.25 -2.00
N SER A 48 14.81 -4.95 -2.74
CA SER A 48 14.78 -5.17 -4.19
C SER A 48 15.88 -4.43 -4.95
N PRO A 49 16.21 -3.16 -4.66
CA PRO A 49 17.32 -2.46 -5.30
C PRO A 49 18.67 -3.13 -5.02
N ILE A 50 18.90 -3.62 -3.80
CA ILE A 50 20.15 -4.29 -3.44
C ILE A 50 20.30 -5.60 -4.20
N LEU A 51 19.24 -6.43 -4.25
CA LEU A 51 19.26 -7.67 -5.01
C LEU A 51 19.47 -7.41 -6.50
N PHE A 52 18.86 -6.36 -7.03
CA PHE A 52 19.05 -5.97 -8.42
C PHE A 52 20.52 -5.61 -8.69
N GLU A 53 21.12 -4.72 -7.90
CA GLU A 53 22.50 -4.27 -8.08
C GLU A 53 23.55 -5.35 -7.82
N CYS A 54 23.30 -6.25 -6.87
CA CYS A 54 24.23 -7.32 -6.51
C CYS A 54 24.13 -8.56 -7.40
N LEU A 55 22.93 -8.90 -7.89
CA LEU A 55 22.67 -10.16 -8.59
C LEU A 55 22.31 -9.96 -10.05
N ILE A 56 21.37 -9.06 -10.34
CA ILE A 56 20.80 -8.93 -11.69
C ILE A 56 21.67 -8.05 -12.57
N HIS A 57 22.10 -6.90 -12.09
CA HIS A 57 22.84 -5.92 -12.85
C HIS A 57 24.19 -6.46 -13.37
N PRO A 58 24.98 -7.23 -12.58
CA PRO A 58 26.18 -7.90 -13.09
C PRO A 58 25.87 -8.99 -14.12
N MET A 59 24.77 -9.74 -13.96
CA MET A 59 24.35 -10.74 -14.95
C MET A 59 23.98 -10.12 -16.30
N LEU A 60 23.54 -8.85 -16.31
CA LEU A 60 23.25 -8.09 -17.52
C LEU A 60 24.49 -7.36 -18.07
N GLY A 61 25.69 -7.60 -17.52
CA GLY A 61 26.94 -6.95 -17.92
C GLY A 61 27.09 -5.50 -17.46
N GLY A 62 26.23 -5.04 -16.54
CA GLY A 62 26.32 -3.72 -15.92
C GLY A 62 27.26 -3.69 -14.72
N ALA A 63 27.78 -2.51 -14.40
CA ALA A 63 28.58 -2.29 -13.21
C ALA A 63 27.65 -1.92 -12.03
N THR A 64 27.82 -2.61 -10.92
CA THR A 64 27.07 -2.37 -9.68
C THR A 64 27.18 -0.92 -9.19
N ASP A 65 26.04 -0.30 -8.89
CA ASP A 65 25.98 1.00 -8.22
C ASP A 65 26.07 0.82 -6.70
N GLN A 66 27.28 1.00 -6.16
CA GLN A 66 27.55 0.87 -4.73
C GLN A 66 26.75 1.85 -3.89
N LYS A 67 26.46 3.06 -4.41
CA LYS A 67 25.69 4.06 -3.66
C LYS A 67 24.24 3.60 -3.48
N VAL A 68 23.64 3.04 -4.53
CA VAL A 68 22.30 2.45 -4.45
C VAL A 68 22.26 1.31 -3.42
N ILE A 69 23.30 0.48 -3.35
CA ILE A 69 23.40 -0.56 -2.33
C ILE A 69 23.47 0.05 -0.93
N ASP A 70 24.40 0.97 -0.70
CA ASP A 70 24.65 1.56 0.62
C ASP A 70 23.41 2.31 1.16
N ASP A 71 22.76 3.12 0.32
CA ASP A 71 21.55 3.86 0.68
C ASP A 71 20.40 2.92 1.07
N ASN A 72 20.27 1.79 0.38
CA ASN A 72 19.21 0.82 0.67
C ASN A 72 19.56 -0.14 1.81
N LEU A 73 20.84 -0.43 2.06
CA LEU A 73 21.29 -1.17 3.24
C LEU A 73 20.92 -0.42 4.53
N VAL A 74 21.03 0.91 4.55
CA VAL A 74 20.57 1.73 5.69
C VAL A 74 19.07 1.57 5.92
N LYS A 75 18.26 1.62 4.85
CA LYS A 75 16.80 1.42 4.94
C LYS A 75 16.45 0.04 5.48
N ILE A 76 17.08 -1.03 4.96
CA ILE A 76 16.84 -2.40 5.44
C ILE A 76 17.21 -2.53 6.91
N LYS A 77 18.33 -1.97 7.35
CA LYS A 77 18.73 -2.00 8.76
C LYS A 77 17.65 -1.41 9.67
N ASN A 78 17.05 -0.29 9.26
CA ASN A 78 15.96 0.33 10.02
C ASN A 78 14.72 -0.58 10.10
N VAL A 79 14.35 -1.25 8.99
CA VAL A 79 13.21 -2.17 8.98
C VAL A 79 13.49 -3.41 9.83
N LEU A 80 14.71 -3.96 9.76
CA LEU A 80 15.14 -5.09 10.58
C LEU A 80 15.11 -4.76 12.07
N ALA A 81 15.51 -3.54 12.47
CA ALA A 81 15.41 -3.10 13.85
C ALA A 81 13.97 -3.08 14.36
N VAL A 82 13.00 -2.70 13.50
CA VAL A 82 11.57 -2.75 13.84
C VAL A 82 11.07 -4.18 14.00
N TYR A 83 11.51 -5.10 13.13
CA TYR A 83 11.22 -6.54 13.28
C TYR A 83 11.79 -7.11 14.57
N GLU A 84 13.05 -6.82 14.89
CA GLU A 84 13.71 -7.28 16.12
C GLU A 84 13.01 -6.73 17.37
N ALA A 85 12.68 -5.44 17.37
CA ALA A 85 11.94 -4.81 18.46
C ALA A 85 10.56 -5.46 18.67
N HIS A 86 9.86 -5.83 17.60
CA HIS A 86 8.58 -6.52 17.71
C HIS A 86 8.74 -7.97 18.21
N LEU A 87 9.68 -8.73 17.62
CA LEU A 87 9.96 -10.11 17.99
C LEU A 87 10.52 -10.25 19.43
N SER A 88 11.04 -9.17 20.01
CA SER A 88 11.41 -9.15 21.43
C SER A 88 10.19 -9.19 22.37
N LYS A 89 9.02 -8.75 21.89
CA LYS A 89 7.77 -8.65 22.65
C LYS A 89 6.80 -9.79 22.36
N SER A 90 6.87 -10.38 21.17
CA SER A 90 6.03 -11.49 20.77
C SER A 90 6.81 -12.52 19.96
N LYS A 91 6.37 -13.78 20.01
CA LYS A 91 7.05 -14.88 19.33
C LYS A 91 7.03 -14.74 17.81
N TYR A 92 6.03 -14.05 17.28
CA TYR A 92 5.85 -13.84 15.84
C TYR A 92 5.52 -12.36 15.57
N LEU A 93 5.74 -11.90 14.33
CA LEU A 93 5.43 -10.54 13.89
C LEU A 93 3.93 -10.26 14.02
N ALA A 94 3.07 -11.22 13.66
CA ALA A 94 1.63 -10.99 13.78
C ALA A 94 1.07 -11.12 15.21
N GLY A 95 1.92 -11.28 16.23
CA GLY A 95 1.53 -11.54 17.62
C GLY A 95 1.91 -12.95 18.08
N ASP A 96 1.16 -13.51 19.03
CA ASP A 96 1.59 -14.74 19.73
C ASP A 96 1.41 -16.04 18.93
N PHE A 97 0.96 -15.95 17.68
CA PHE A 97 0.69 -17.07 16.78
C PHE A 97 1.42 -16.94 15.44
N LEU A 98 1.68 -18.07 14.81
CA LEU A 98 2.28 -18.11 13.46
C LEU A 98 1.23 -17.72 12.41
N SER A 99 1.57 -16.77 11.54
CA SER A 99 0.71 -16.25 10.47
C SER A 99 1.39 -16.23 9.09
N LEU A 100 0.65 -15.84 8.06
CA LEU A 100 1.22 -15.63 6.73
C LEU A 100 2.29 -14.53 6.70
N ALA A 101 2.12 -13.47 7.49
CA ALA A 101 3.12 -12.40 7.58
C ALA A 101 4.47 -12.94 8.10
N ASP A 102 4.42 -13.86 9.07
CA ASP A 102 5.61 -14.50 9.65
C ASP A 102 6.31 -15.41 8.67
N LEU A 103 5.55 -16.16 7.86
CA LEU A 103 6.11 -17.03 6.84
C LEU A 103 6.77 -16.24 5.71
N ASN A 104 6.16 -15.13 5.29
CA ASN A 104 6.76 -14.22 4.31
C ASN A 104 8.04 -13.60 4.86
N HIS A 105 8.06 -13.24 6.15
CA HIS A 105 9.28 -12.78 6.80
C HIS A 105 10.37 -13.86 6.84
N VAL A 106 10.09 -15.10 7.28
CA VAL A 106 11.08 -16.19 7.38
C VAL A 106 11.65 -16.59 6.03
N SER A 107 10.82 -16.62 4.96
CA SER A 107 11.28 -16.91 3.60
C SER A 107 12.31 -15.91 3.09
N VAL A 108 12.29 -14.69 3.62
CA VAL A 108 13.11 -13.58 3.16
C VAL A 108 14.30 -13.32 4.10
N THR A 109 14.14 -13.52 5.41
CA THR A 109 15.21 -13.47 6.42
C THR A 109 16.26 -14.57 6.24
N LEU A 110 15.87 -15.75 5.73
CA LEU A 110 16.84 -16.80 5.34
C LEU A 110 17.82 -16.34 4.25
N CYS A 111 17.50 -15.26 3.53
CA CYS A 111 18.33 -14.70 2.47
C CYS A 111 19.39 -13.72 2.99
N LEU A 112 19.32 -13.24 4.25
CA LEU A 112 20.13 -12.10 4.73
C LEU A 112 20.80 -12.29 6.11
N ALA A 113 20.76 -13.47 6.73
CA ALA A 113 21.32 -13.67 8.07
C ALA A 113 22.87 -13.61 8.10
N ALA A 114 23.43 -12.41 8.25
CA ALA A 114 24.76 -12.14 8.80
C ALA A 114 24.76 -10.83 9.65
N THR A 115 24.55 -11.00 10.96
CA THR A 115 24.95 -10.14 12.10
C THR A 115 24.25 -8.79 12.41
N PRO A 116 24.27 -8.34 13.70
CA PRO A 116 23.16 -7.63 14.38
C PRO A 116 23.49 -6.23 14.95
N TYR A 117 22.47 -5.43 15.31
CA TYR A 117 22.21 -4.90 16.68
C TYR A 117 21.17 -3.77 16.70
N ALA A 118 20.39 -3.82 17.78
CA ALA A 118 19.27 -2.97 18.18
C ALA A 118 19.64 -1.64 18.88
N SER A 119 18.66 -0.74 18.87
CA SER A 119 18.12 0.05 20.01
C SER A 119 17.82 1.47 19.55
N LEU A 120 16.55 1.91 19.62
CA LEU A 120 16.05 3.29 19.72
C LEU A 120 14.52 3.31 19.48
N PHE A 121 13.82 4.26 20.10
CA PHE A 121 12.38 4.61 20.00
C PHE A 121 11.46 4.07 21.10
N ASP A 122 11.68 4.61 22.31
CA ASP A 122 10.72 4.56 23.41
C ASP A 122 9.69 5.69 23.32
N ALA A 123 8.45 5.38 23.74
CA ALA A 123 7.25 6.22 23.85
C ALA A 123 6.34 6.35 22.61
N TYR A 124 5.87 5.21 22.08
CA TYR A 124 4.69 4.98 21.23
C TYR A 124 4.18 6.16 20.36
N PRO A 125 4.67 6.22 19.12
CA PRO A 125 3.86 6.51 17.92
C PRO A 125 4.22 5.51 16.81
N HIS A 126 3.56 5.57 15.63
CA HIS A 126 3.85 4.80 14.42
C HIS A 126 5.35 4.41 14.39
N PRO A 127 5.74 3.11 14.42
CA PRO A 127 7.13 2.71 14.71
C PRO A 127 8.14 3.24 13.69
N PHE A 128 7.66 3.70 12.54
CA PHE A 128 8.41 4.37 11.47
C PHE A 128 8.35 5.92 11.51
N GLY A 129 7.75 6.53 12.53
CA GLY A 129 7.62 7.99 12.67
C GLY A 129 6.67 8.66 11.66
N GLN A 130 5.65 7.94 11.19
CA GLN A 130 4.75 8.39 10.12
C GLN A 130 3.30 8.58 10.58
N VAL A 131 2.49 9.19 9.72
CA VAL A 131 1.03 9.34 9.87
C VAL A 131 0.34 8.76 8.62
N PRO A 132 -0.90 8.23 8.73
CA PRO A 132 -1.78 8.20 9.90
C PRO A 132 -1.53 7.04 10.87
N ALA A 133 -1.98 7.21 12.11
CA ALA A 133 -2.14 6.14 13.10
C ALA A 133 -3.51 6.26 13.77
N LEU A 134 -4.13 5.13 14.11
CA LEU A 134 -5.43 5.02 14.76
C LEU A 134 -5.28 4.24 16.07
N GLN A 135 -5.89 4.73 17.14
CA GLN A 135 -6.06 3.99 18.39
C GLN A 135 -7.55 3.75 18.65
N ASP A 136 -7.92 2.50 18.94
CA ASP A 136 -9.26 2.09 19.37
C ASP A 136 -9.15 1.25 20.65
N GLY A 137 -9.33 1.90 21.81
CA GLY A 137 -9.02 1.30 23.10
C GLY A 137 -7.55 0.92 23.21
N ASP A 138 -7.28 -0.36 23.46
CA ASP A 138 -5.92 -0.92 23.55
C ASP A 138 -5.34 -1.31 22.18
N LEU A 139 -6.14 -1.27 21.10
CA LEU A 139 -5.68 -1.60 19.75
C LEU A 139 -5.03 -0.36 19.11
N TYR A 140 -3.81 -0.55 18.60
CA TYR A 140 -3.08 0.46 17.84
C TYR A 140 -2.86 -0.05 16.41
N VAL A 141 -3.34 0.71 15.42
CA VAL A 141 -3.23 0.38 13.99
C VAL A 141 -2.56 1.55 13.27
N PHE A 142 -1.57 1.26 12.45
CA PHE A 142 -0.88 2.21 11.59
C PHE A 142 -0.86 1.67 10.16
N GLU A 143 -0.38 2.46 9.20
CA GLU A 143 -0.63 2.32 7.75
C GLU A 143 -2.08 2.63 7.34
N SER A 144 -2.23 3.59 6.42
CA SER A 144 -3.55 4.11 6.02
C SER A 144 -4.49 3.02 5.48
N ARG A 145 -3.99 2.10 4.64
CA ARG A 145 -4.78 1.02 4.06
C ARG A 145 -5.21 -0.04 5.10
N ALA A 146 -4.35 -0.34 6.08
CA ALA A 146 -4.68 -1.24 7.17
C ALA A 146 -5.76 -0.61 8.09
N ILE A 147 -5.63 0.69 8.39
CA ILE A 147 -6.66 1.45 9.11
C ILE A 147 -8.00 1.42 8.36
N CYS A 148 -7.98 1.63 7.03
CA CYS A 148 -9.17 1.57 6.18
C CYS A 148 -9.83 0.18 6.18
N LYS A 149 -9.04 -0.91 6.07
CA LYS A 149 -9.53 -2.29 6.18
C LYS A 149 -10.16 -2.54 7.55
N TYR A 150 -9.49 -2.15 8.63
CA TYR A 150 -10.01 -2.26 10.00
C TYR A 150 -11.34 -1.50 10.17
N ALA A 151 -11.42 -0.26 9.68
CA ALA A 151 -12.64 0.53 9.74
C ALA A 151 -13.80 -0.12 8.96
N CYS A 152 -13.50 -0.76 7.82
CA CYS A 152 -14.47 -1.55 7.06
C CYS A 152 -14.91 -2.79 7.85
N ARG A 153 -13.99 -3.64 8.33
CA ARG A 153 -14.35 -4.83 9.13
C ARG A 153 -15.25 -4.49 10.32
N LYS A 154 -14.96 -3.38 11.01
CA LYS A 154 -15.71 -2.94 12.19
C LYS A 154 -17.10 -2.39 11.86
N ASN A 155 -17.26 -1.64 10.77
CA ASN A 155 -18.48 -0.85 10.54
C ASN A 155 -19.24 -1.20 9.26
N LYS A 156 -18.52 -1.69 8.25
CA LYS A 156 -18.97 -1.90 6.86
C LYS A 156 -18.25 -3.09 6.20
N PRO A 157 -18.36 -4.32 6.76
CA PRO A 157 -17.63 -5.49 6.26
C PRO A 157 -18.03 -5.86 4.82
N GLU A 158 -19.22 -5.44 4.36
CA GLU A 158 -19.68 -5.63 2.99
C GLU A 158 -18.75 -5.00 1.94
N LEU A 159 -17.93 -4.00 2.31
CA LEU A 159 -16.96 -3.35 1.41
C LEU A 159 -15.72 -4.19 1.14
N LEU A 160 -15.46 -5.23 1.94
CA LEU A 160 -14.33 -6.15 1.79
C LEU A 160 -14.73 -7.49 1.16
N LYS A 161 -16.03 -7.80 1.13
CA LYS A 161 -16.59 -9.02 0.54
C LYS A 161 -15.99 -10.32 1.10
N GLU A 162 -15.53 -10.33 2.35
CA GLU A 162 -14.84 -11.49 2.97
C GLU A 162 -15.72 -12.76 3.04
N GLY A 163 -17.04 -12.65 2.86
CA GLY A 163 -17.96 -13.79 2.74
C GLY A 163 -17.92 -14.52 1.39
N ASP A 164 -17.30 -13.94 0.35
CA ASP A 164 -17.10 -14.58 -0.95
C ASP A 164 -15.61 -14.47 -1.34
N ILE A 165 -14.95 -15.62 -1.44
CA ILE A 165 -13.50 -15.68 -1.70
C ILE A 165 -13.10 -15.05 -3.03
N LYS A 166 -13.97 -15.10 -4.06
CA LYS A 166 -13.67 -14.53 -5.38
C LYS A 166 -13.85 -13.02 -5.35
N GLU A 167 -14.96 -12.55 -4.80
CA GLU A 167 -15.21 -11.10 -4.67
C GLU A 167 -14.15 -10.44 -3.78
N SER A 168 -13.83 -11.05 -2.63
CA SER A 168 -12.77 -10.57 -1.73
C SER A 168 -11.40 -10.52 -2.41
N ALA A 169 -11.05 -11.55 -3.20
CA ALA A 169 -9.80 -11.53 -3.97
C ALA A 169 -9.76 -10.39 -4.99
N MET A 170 -10.89 -10.06 -5.63
CA MET A 170 -10.95 -8.91 -6.54
C MET A 170 -10.80 -7.58 -5.79
N VAL A 171 -11.38 -7.45 -4.58
CA VAL A 171 -11.15 -6.26 -3.72
C VAL A 171 -9.66 -6.13 -3.38
N ASP A 172 -9.01 -7.22 -2.97
CA ASP A 172 -7.57 -7.23 -2.65
C ASP A 172 -6.73 -6.83 -3.87
N VAL A 173 -7.00 -7.39 -5.06
CA VAL A 173 -6.28 -7.05 -6.31
C VAL A 173 -6.34 -5.55 -6.58
N TRP A 174 -7.52 -4.95 -6.54
CA TRP A 174 -7.67 -3.53 -6.89
C TRP A 174 -7.18 -2.57 -5.79
N LEU A 175 -7.10 -3.01 -4.54
CA LEU A 175 -6.40 -2.28 -3.49
C LEU A 175 -4.88 -2.22 -3.74
N GLU A 176 -4.29 -3.32 -4.19
CA GLU A 176 -2.86 -3.35 -4.54
C GLU A 176 -2.58 -2.53 -5.82
N VAL A 177 -3.47 -2.60 -6.83
CA VAL A 177 -3.37 -1.76 -8.04
C VAL A 177 -3.46 -0.28 -7.68
N GLU A 178 -4.37 0.09 -6.78
CA GLU A 178 -4.46 1.46 -6.25
C GLU A 178 -3.13 1.91 -5.64
N ALA A 179 -2.56 1.11 -4.72
CA ALA A 179 -1.34 1.45 -4.02
C ALA A 179 -0.13 1.60 -4.96
N HIS A 180 0.04 0.62 -5.86
CA HIS A 180 1.30 0.42 -6.57
C HIS A 180 1.32 0.92 -8.00
N GLN A 181 0.16 1.16 -8.60
CA GLN A 181 0.05 1.69 -9.96
C GLN A 181 -0.52 3.11 -9.92
N TYR A 182 -1.70 3.26 -9.33
CA TYR A 182 -2.43 4.52 -9.35
C TYR A 182 -1.76 5.59 -8.47
N THR A 183 -1.68 5.35 -7.16
CA THR A 183 -1.10 6.30 -6.20
C THR A 183 0.41 6.45 -6.39
N ALA A 184 1.12 5.39 -6.78
CA ALA A 184 2.55 5.47 -7.11
C ALA A 184 2.84 6.43 -8.29
N ALA A 185 1.96 6.48 -9.30
CA ALA A 185 2.08 7.43 -10.41
C ALA A 185 1.55 8.83 -10.06
N LEU A 186 0.50 8.92 -9.25
CA LEU A 186 -0.17 10.19 -8.96
C LEU A 186 0.53 10.99 -7.85
N SER A 187 1.10 10.31 -6.84
CA SER A 187 1.73 10.95 -5.68
C SER A 187 2.86 11.93 -6.03
N PRO A 188 3.80 11.63 -6.96
CA PRO A 188 4.82 12.60 -7.37
C PRO A 188 4.22 13.86 -8.00
N ILE A 189 3.15 13.73 -8.79
CA ILE A 189 2.47 14.89 -9.41
C ILE A 189 1.89 15.77 -8.31
N LEU A 190 1.19 15.18 -7.33
CA LEU A 190 0.59 15.91 -6.23
C LEU A 190 1.64 16.57 -5.33
N PHE A 191 2.75 15.88 -5.06
CA PHE A 191 3.85 16.43 -4.28
C PHE A 191 4.42 17.68 -4.94
N GLU A 192 4.73 17.62 -6.24
CA GLU A 192 5.28 18.74 -7.00
C GLU A 192 4.28 19.90 -7.20
N CYS A 193 2.99 19.59 -7.32
CA CYS A 193 1.95 20.62 -7.51
C CYS A 193 1.50 21.29 -6.21
N LEU A 194 1.45 20.55 -5.09
CA LEU A 194 0.79 21.01 -3.86
C LEU A 194 1.80 21.19 -2.73
N ILE A 195 2.67 20.21 -2.49
CA ILE A 195 3.53 20.18 -1.29
C ILE A 195 4.80 21.00 -1.51
N HIS A 196 5.50 20.79 -2.63
CA HIS A 196 6.75 21.47 -2.92
C HIS A 196 6.59 23.01 -2.91
N PRO A 197 5.55 23.61 -3.52
CA PRO A 197 5.31 25.04 -3.44
C PRO A 197 4.96 25.52 -2.03
N MET A 198 4.21 24.74 -1.24
CA MET A 198 3.91 25.06 0.17
C MET A 198 5.17 25.07 1.04
N LEU A 199 6.19 24.28 0.69
CA LEU A 199 7.49 24.27 1.35
C LEU A 199 8.45 25.35 0.82
N GLY A 200 7.99 26.23 -0.08
CA GLY A 200 8.77 27.33 -0.63
C GLY A 200 9.71 26.96 -1.77
N GLY A 201 9.63 25.73 -2.30
CA GLY A 201 10.37 25.31 -3.49
C GLY A 201 9.61 25.53 -4.79
N ALA A 202 10.30 25.35 -5.91
CA ALA A 202 9.71 25.44 -7.25
C ALA A 202 9.34 24.04 -7.75
N THR A 203 8.17 23.93 -8.37
CA THR A 203 7.68 22.70 -9.00
C THR A 203 8.65 22.18 -10.06
N ASP A 204 9.04 20.90 -9.97
CA ASP A 204 9.78 20.21 -11.04
C ASP A 204 8.82 19.67 -12.09
N GLN A 205 8.69 20.40 -13.20
CA GLN A 205 7.81 20.02 -14.31
C GLN A 205 8.23 18.69 -14.96
N LYS A 206 9.51 18.33 -14.94
CA LYS A 206 9.97 17.08 -15.54
C LYS A 206 9.43 15.87 -14.77
N VAL A 207 9.47 15.94 -13.43
CA VAL A 207 8.88 14.89 -12.56
C VAL A 207 7.39 14.75 -12.84
N ILE A 208 6.69 15.86 -13.04
CA ILE A 208 5.27 15.83 -13.39
C ILE A 208 5.06 15.16 -14.76
N ASP A 209 5.77 15.60 -15.80
CA ASP A 209 5.60 15.08 -17.17
C ASP A 209 5.88 13.57 -17.24
N ASP A 210 6.95 13.09 -16.59
CA ASP A 210 7.30 11.67 -16.54
C ASP A 210 6.17 10.84 -15.87
N ASN A 211 5.58 11.35 -14.80
CA ASN A 211 4.52 10.66 -14.07
C ASN A 211 3.14 10.81 -14.72
N LEU A 212 2.91 11.88 -15.50
CA LEU A 212 1.72 12.03 -16.35
C LEU A 212 1.65 10.93 -17.42
N VAL A 213 2.79 10.53 -17.98
CA VAL A 213 2.84 9.39 -18.90
C VAL A 213 2.45 8.10 -18.18
N LYS A 214 2.99 7.85 -16.98
CA LYS A 214 2.68 6.65 -16.19
C LYS A 214 1.21 6.58 -15.82
N ILE A 215 0.64 7.66 -15.26
CA ILE A 215 -0.77 7.65 -14.86
C ILE A 215 -1.70 7.52 -16.06
N LYS A 216 -1.37 8.06 -17.24
CA LYS A 216 -2.15 7.84 -18.47
C LYS A 216 -2.20 6.36 -18.87
N ASN A 217 -1.08 5.65 -18.76
CA ASN A 217 -1.04 4.21 -19.03
C ASN A 217 -1.90 3.42 -18.01
N VAL A 218 -1.84 3.79 -16.73
CA VAL A 218 -2.69 3.20 -15.68
C VAL A 218 -4.16 3.48 -15.98
N LEU A 219 -4.53 4.71 -16.31
CA LEU A 219 -5.89 5.10 -16.63
C LEU A 219 -6.44 4.41 -17.88
N ALA A 220 -5.60 4.09 -18.86
CA ALA A 220 -6.02 3.27 -20.01
C ALA A 220 -6.45 1.86 -19.61
N VAL A 221 -5.76 1.25 -18.62
CA VAL A 221 -6.15 -0.06 -18.05
C VAL A 221 -7.46 0.08 -17.27
N TYR A 222 -7.59 1.13 -16.45
CA TYR A 222 -8.81 1.39 -15.68
C TYR A 222 -10.00 1.61 -16.60
N GLU A 223 -9.84 2.38 -17.68
CA GLU A 223 -10.87 2.65 -18.68
C GLU A 223 -11.35 1.36 -19.35
N ALA A 224 -10.41 0.51 -19.79
CA ALA A 224 -10.75 -0.78 -20.38
C ALA A 224 -11.47 -1.70 -19.38
N HIS A 225 -11.08 -1.68 -18.10
CA HIS A 225 -11.73 -2.47 -17.05
C HIS A 225 -13.13 -1.96 -16.71
N LEU A 226 -13.28 -0.67 -16.45
CA LEU A 226 -14.54 -0.02 -16.09
C LEU A 226 -15.55 0.04 -17.26
N SER A 227 -15.11 -0.22 -18.49
CA SER A 227 -16.02 -0.48 -19.61
C SER A 227 -16.80 -1.80 -19.49
N LYS A 228 -16.34 -2.72 -18.61
CA LYS A 228 -16.90 -4.07 -18.43
C LYS A 228 -17.49 -4.31 -17.05
N SER A 229 -17.13 -3.47 -16.07
CA SER A 229 -17.48 -3.63 -14.66
C SER A 229 -17.88 -2.28 -14.10
N LYS A 230 -18.93 -2.23 -13.28
CA LYS A 230 -19.40 -0.96 -12.71
C LYS A 230 -18.37 -0.32 -11.76
N TYR A 231 -17.69 -1.14 -10.96
CA TYR A 231 -16.66 -0.75 -10.01
C TYR A 231 -15.40 -1.59 -10.21
N LEU A 232 -14.32 -1.26 -9.50
CA LEU A 232 -13.03 -1.91 -9.69
C LEU A 232 -13.09 -3.40 -9.35
N ALA A 233 -13.65 -3.76 -8.20
CA ALA A 233 -13.72 -5.17 -7.77
C ALA A 233 -14.85 -5.99 -8.42
N GLY A 234 -15.72 -5.38 -9.22
CA GLY A 234 -16.90 -6.01 -9.82
C GLY A 234 -18.08 -5.05 -9.90
N ASP A 235 -19.31 -5.59 -9.86
CA ASP A 235 -20.53 -4.76 -9.94
C ASP A 235 -21.02 -4.23 -8.58
N PHE A 236 -20.11 -4.14 -7.61
CA PHE A 236 -20.37 -3.64 -6.25
C PHE A 236 -19.30 -2.64 -5.81
N LEU A 237 -19.71 -1.65 -5.02
CA LEU A 237 -18.76 -0.72 -4.40
C LEU A 237 -17.92 -1.46 -3.36
N SER A 238 -16.61 -1.23 -3.37
CA SER A 238 -15.68 -1.85 -2.43
C SER A 238 -14.74 -0.85 -1.79
N LEU A 239 -13.93 -1.31 -0.84
CA LEU A 239 -12.83 -0.51 -0.30
C LEU A 239 -11.82 -0.12 -1.38
N ALA A 240 -11.65 -0.94 -2.42
CA ALA A 240 -10.75 -0.62 -3.53
C ALA A 240 -11.15 0.71 -4.18
N ASP A 241 -12.44 0.94 -4.43
CA ASP A 241 -12.93 2.20 -5.01
C ASP A 241 -12.73 3.38 -4.05
N LEU A 242 -13.06 3.20 -2.77
CA LEU A 242 -12.99 4.27 -1.76
C LEU A 242 -11.55 4.71 -1.46
N ASN A 243 -10.56 3.81 -1.55
CA ASN A 243 -9.16 4.16 -1.33
C ASN A 243 -8.61 5.14 -2.38
N HIS A 244 -9.23 5.24 -3.56
CA HIS A 244 -8.82 6.21 -4.58
C HIS A 244 -9.27 7.65 -4.25
N VAL A 245 -10.26 7.82 -3.36
CA VAL A 245 -10.93 9.11 -3.14
C VAL A 245 -9.98 10.21 -2.67
N SER A 246 -9.15 9.93 -1.66
CA SER A 246 -8.30 10.96 -1.04
C SER A 246 -7.30 11.56 -2.03
N VAL A 247 -6.54 10.71 -2.71
CA VAL A 247 -5.52 11.12 -3.69
C VAL A 247 -6.18 11.77 -4.91
N THR A 248 -7.34 11.29 -5.35
CA THR A 248 -8.05 11.85 -6.52
C THR A 248 -8.72 13.19 -6.21
N LEU A 249 -9.18 13.42 -4.98
CA LEU A 249 -9.64 14.75 -4.56
C LEU A 249 -8.51 15.79 -4.61
N CYS A 250 -7.29 15.42 -4.22
CA CYS A 250 -6.13 16.31 -4.33
C CYS A 250 -5.83 16.68 -5.78
N LEU A 251 -6.03 15.78 -6.74
CA LEU A 251 -5.83 16.06 -8.17
C LEU A 251 -6.71 17.21 -8.65
N ALA A 252 -7.93 17.33 -8.13
CA ALA A 252 -8.86 18.41 -8.46
C ALA A 252 -8.36 19.80 -8.03
N ALA A 253 -7.40 19.87 -7.09
CA ALA A 253 -6.75 21.11 -6.66
C ALA A 253 -5.50 21.46 -7.49
N THR A 254 -5.21 20.72 -8.56
CA THR A 254 -4.05 20.93 -9.43
C THR A 254 -4.47 21.35 -10.85
N PRO A 255 -3.55 21.89 -11.69
CA PRO A 255 -3.82 22.12 -13.11
C PRO A 255 -4.21 20.87 -13.91
N TYR A 256 -4.02 19.67 -13.34
CA TYR A 256 -4.30 18.38 -13.96
C TYR A 256 -5.67 17.80 -13.58
N ALA A 257 -6.57 18.61 -13.03
CA ALA A 257 -7.93 18.21 -12.65
C ALA A 257 -8.75 17.59 -13.81
N SER A 258 -8.45 17.97 -15.06
CA SER A 258 -9.11 17.45 -16.27
C SER A 258 -8.53 16.12 -16.78
N LEU A 259 -7.57 15.50 -16.07
CA LEU A 259 -6.93 14.25 -16.51
C LEU A 259 -7.93 13.15 -16.86
N PHE A 260 -9.04 13.08 -16.13
CA PHE A 260 -10.07 12.05 -16.31
C PHE A 260 -10.99 12.33 -17.52
N ASP A 261 -10.97 13.52 -18.09
CA ASP A 261 -11.86 13.89 -19.21
C ASP A 261 -11.60 13.07 -20.48
N ALA A 262 -10.40 12.51 -20.61
CA ALA A 262 -10.02 11.62 -21.72
C ALA A 262 -10.52 10.17 -21.55
N TYR A 263 -11.07 9.80 -20.38
CA TYR A 263 -11.42 8.43 -20.01
C TYR A 263 -12.88 8.38 -19.53
N PRO A 264 -13.87 8.22 -20.43
CA PRO A 264 -15.28 8.37 -20.08
C PRO A 264 -15.79 7.40 -19.01
N HIS A 265 -15.34 6.14 -18.99
CA HIS A 265 -15.76 5.19 -17.96
C HIS A 265 -15.11 5.50 -16.61
N VAL A 266 -13.82 5.88 -16.60
CA VAL A 266 -13.15 6.38 -15.38
C VAL A 266 -13.86 7.63 -14.85
N LYS A 267 -14.19 8.58 -15.72
CA LYS A 267 -14.88 9.81 -15.33
C LYS A 267 -16.27 9.53 -14.75
N ALA A 268 -17.02 8.61 -15.35
CA ALA A 268 -18.32 8.19 -14.85
C ALA A 268 -18.20 7.53 -13.46
N TRP A 269 -17.25 6.60 -13.28
CA TRP A 269 -16.93 5.98 -12.00
C TRP A 269 -16.56 7.03 -10.94
N TRP A 270 -15.69 7.98 -11.27
CA TRP A 270 -15.29 9.05 -10.36
C TRP A 270 -16.47 9.96 -9.99
N THR A 271 -17.34 10.28 -10.95
CA THR A 271 -18.55 11.07 -10.71
C THR A 271 -19.51 10.36 -9.76
N ASP A 272 -19.68 9.04 -9.91
CA ASP A 272 -20.48 8.23 -8.99
C ASP A 272 -19.90 8.24 -7.56
N LEU A 273 -18.57 8.11 -7.41
CA LEU A 273 -17.91 8.23 -6.11
C LEU A 273 -18.08 9.62 -5.48
N LEU A 274 -17.91 10.69 -6.26
CA LEU A 274 -18.09 12.07 -5.80
C LEU A 274 -19.51 12.39 -5.34
N ALA A 275 -20.52 11.74 -5.91
CA ALA A 275 -21.92 11.92 -5.52
C ALA A 275 -22.24 11.36 -4.12
N ARG A 276 -21.35 10.54 -3.54
CA ARG A 276 -21.60 9.87 -2.27
C ARG A 276 -21.47 10.85 -1.09
N PRO A 277 -22.42 10.87 -0.13
CA PRO A 277 -22.37 11.77 1.02
C PRO A 277 -21.08 11.67 1.85
N SER A 278 -20.52 10.46 1.99
CA SER A 278 -19.25 10.25 2.69
C SER A 278 -18.07 10.92 1.98
N VAL A 279 -18.04 10.88 0.65
CA VAL A 279 -17.01 11.52 -0.17
C VAL A 279 -17.17 13.04 -0.15
N GLN A 280 -18.40 13.55 -0.26
CA GLN A 280 -18.69 14.98 -0.14
C GLN A 280 -18.25 15.54 1.22
N LYS A 281 -18.45 14.78 2.30
CA LYS A 281 -17.98 15.16 3.64
C LYS A 281 -16.46 15.25 3.69
N VAL A 282 -15.73 14.27 3.14
CA VAL A 282 -14.26 14.31 3.07
C VAL A 282 -13.78 15.46 2.20
N ALA A 283 -14.38 15.67 1.02
CA ALA A 283 -14.06 16.78 0.14
C ALA A 283 -14.25 18.15 0.80
N ALA A 284 -15.28 18.30 1.65
CA ALA A 284 -15.50 19.52 2.42
C ALA A 284 -14.41 19.75 3.50
N LEU A 285 -13.84 18.69 4.08
CA LEU A 285 -12.75 18.76 5.06
C LEU A 285 -11.39 19.09 4.42
N MET A 286 -11.24 18.83 3.12
CA MET A 286 -10.00 19.08 2.37
C MET A 286 -9.97 20.44 1.67
N LYS A 287 -11.08 21.20 1.70
CA LYS A 287 -11.09 22.59 1.23
C LYS A 287 -10.28 23.47 2.19
N PRO A 288 -9.40 24.35 1.69
CA PRO A 288 -8.65 25.28 2.53
C PRO A 288 -9.57 26.24 3.29
#